data_AF-A0A0F8YYU0-F1
#
_entry.id   AF-A0A0F8YYU0-F1
#
_cell.length_a   1.000
_cell.length_b   1.000
_cell.length_c   1.000
_cell.angle_alpha   90.00
_cell.angle_beta   90.00
_cell.angle_gamma   90.00
#
_symmetry.space_group_name_H-M   'P 1'
#
loop_
_entity.id
_entity.type
_entity.pdbx_description
1 polymer ?
#
loop_
_entity_poly.entity_id
_entity_poly.type
_entity_poly.pdbx_seq_one_letter_code
_entity_poly.pdbx_strand_id
1 'polypeptide(L)' 'TMTQELIANMLGVRREGVTEAAGKLQKLGVITYKRGHITVTDRRKLEALCCECYAVVKKETDRLGGIPSMV' A
#
# COMPACT_ATOMS: atom_id res chain seq x y z
N THR A 1 -15.06 3.02 -2.65
CA THR A 1 -14.05 4.01 -2.26
C THR A 1 -13.19 3.44 -1.17
N MET A 2 -11.86 3.47 -1.31
CA MET A 2 -10.91 2.92 -0.34
C MET A 2 -10.72 3.90 0.83
N THR A 3 -11.45 3.72 1.92
CA THR A 3 -11.37 4.61 3.09
C THR A 3 -10.25 4.17 4.03
N GLN A 4 -9.69 5.10 4.81
CA GLN A 4 -8.71 4.78 5.86
C GLN A 4 -9.30 3.83 6.91
N GLU A 5 -10.61 3.93 7.17
CA GLU A 5 -11.34 3.04 8.08
C GLU A 5 -11.40 1.60 7.57
N LEU A 6 -11.62 1.42 6.27
CA LEU A 6 -11.62 0.11 5.63
C LEU A 6 -10.22 -0.54 5.68
N ILE A 7 -9.16 0.25 5.47
CA ILE A 7 -7.77 -0.21 5.59
C ILE A 7 -7.42 -0.56 7.04
N ALA A 8 -7.84 0.29 7.98
CA ALA A 8 -7.65 0.07 9.41
C ALA A 8 -8.31 -1.24 9.86
N ASN A 9 -9.55 -1.49 9.41
CA ASN A 9 -10.29 -2.70 9.69
C ASN A 9 -9.58 -3.95 9.11
N MET A 10 -9.14 -3.91 7.85
CA MET A 10 -8.43 -5.04 7.22
C MET A 10 -7.09 -5.35 7.89
N LEU A 11 -6.37 -4.34 8.37
CA LEU A 11 -5.06 -4.51 9.00
C LEU A 11 -5.15 -4.70 10.53
N GLY A 12 -6.35 -4.64 11.12
CA GLY A 12 -6.55 -4.73 12.57
C GLY A 12 -5.91 -3.59 13.37
N VAL A 13 -5.68 -2.43 12.73
CA VAL A 13 -5.03 -1.26 13.34
C VAL A 13 -6.01 -0.12 13.56
N ARG A 14 -5.61 0.90 14.34
CA ARG A 14 -6.41 2.11 14.50
C ARG A 14 -6.34 2.98 13.24
N ARG A 15 -7.45 3.65 12.92
CA ARG A 15 -7.56 4.69 11.89
C ARG A 15 -6.39 5.67 11.92
N GLU A 16 -6.03 6.14 13.11
CA GLU A 16 -4.97 7.13 13.32
C GLU A 16 -3.61 6.63 12.83
N GLY A 17 -3.30 5.36 13.05
CA GLY A 17 -2.08 4.73 12.53
C GLY A 17 -2.06 4.68 11.01
N VAL A 18 -3.21 4.44 10.37
CA VAL A 18 -3.35 4.46 8.91
C VAL A 18 -3.20 5.88 8.36
N THR A 19 -3.78 6.88 9.02
CA THR A 19 -3.65 8.29 8.64
C THR A 19 -2.19 8.75 8.73
N GLU A 20 -1.51 8.43 9.83
CA GLU A 20 -0.10 8.79 10.05
C GLU A 20 0.82 8.12 9.03
N ALA A 21 0.63 6.82 8.78
CA ALA A 21 1.39 6.09 7.77
C ALA A 21 1.15 6.66 6.35
N ALA A 22 -0.11 6.90 5.97
CA ALA A 22 -0.46 7.49 4.70
C ALA A 22 0.12 8.91 4.55
N GLY A 23 0.10 9.72 5.61
CA GLY A 23 0.70 11.05 5.63
C GLY A 23 2.22 11.02 5.43
N LYS A 24 2.93 10.08 6.07
CA LYS A 24 4.37 9.88 5.88
C LYS A 24 4.69 9.47 4.44
N LEU A 25 3.97 8.49 3.90
CA LEU A 25 4.13 8.03 2.52
C LEU A 25 3.81 9.14 1.49
N GLN A 26 2.80 9.96 1.77
CA GLN A 26 2.46 11.11 0.91
C GLN A 26 3.55 12.19 0.96
N LYS A 27 4.11 12.49 2.14
CA LYS A 27 5.26 13.41 2.27
C LYS A 27 6.51 12.91 1.55
N LEU A 28 6.71 11.59 1.49
CA LEU A 28 7.80 10.97 0.75
C LEU A 28 7.55 10.92 -0.78
N GLY A 29 6.38 11.35 -1.25
CA GLY A 29 6.01 11.40 -2.66
C GLY A 29 5.74 10.03 -3.30
N VAL A 30 5.61 8.97 -2.49
CA VAL A 30 5.39 7.60 -2.98
C VAL A 30 3.93 7.27 -3.22
N ILE A 31 3.03 7.98 -2.54
CA ILE A 31 1.58 7.90 -2.75
C ILE A 31 0.95 9.28 -2.84
N THR A 32 -0.22 9.35 -3.47
CA THR A 32 -1.12 10.50 -3.41
C THR A 32 -2.47 10.05 -2.84
N TYR A 33 -3.06 10.90 -2.01
CA TYR A 33 -4.35 10.63 -1.39
C TYR A 33 -5.34 11.75 -1.71
N LYS A 34 -6.45 11.42 -2.39
CA LYS A 34 -7.50 12.37 -2.73
C LYS A 34 -8.86 11.70 -2.68
N ARG A 35 -9.83 12.29 -1.96
CA ARG A 35 -11.23 11.84 -1.88
C ARG A 35 -11.38 10.32 -1.62
N GLY A 36 -10.64 9.76 -0.66
CA GLY A 36 -10.73 8.33 -0.35
C GLY A 36 -10.16 7.40 -1.44
N HIS A 37 -9.22 7.91 -2.24
CA HIS A 37 -8.46 7.11 -3.20
C HIS A 37 -6.97 7.29 -2.92
N ILE A 38 -6.28 6.16 -2.76
CA ILE A 38 -4.82 6.09 -2.64
C ILE A 38 -4.29 5.69 -4.01
N THR A 39 -3.45 6.53 -4.61
CA THR A 39 -2.75 6.22 -5.85
C THR A 39 -1.26 6.11 -5.56
N VAL A 40 -0.64 5.01 -5.97
CA VAL A 40 0.81 4.83 -5.85
C VAL A 40 1.49 5.56 -6.99
N THR A 41 2.28 6.58 -6.69
CA THR A 41 3.01 7.38 -7.68
C THR A 41 4.38 6.79 -8.00
N ASP A 42 5.04 6.19 -7.00
CA ASP A 42 6.33 5.53 -7.18
C ASP A 42 6.32 4.16 -6.50
N ARG A 43 6.12 3.13 -7.31
CA ARG A 43 6.08 1.74 -6.83
C ARG A 43 7.43 1.29 -6.29
N ARG A 44 8.54 1.61 -6.97
CA ARG A 44 9.87 1.13 -6.57
C ARG A 44 10.27 1.70 -5.22
N LYS A 45 10.03 3.00 -5.02
CA LYS A 45 10.31 3.67 -3.76
C LYS A 45 9.37 3.21 -2.64
N LEU A 46 8.12 2.89 -2.96
CA LEU A 46 7.21 2.26 -1.99
C LEU A 46 7.68 0.87 -1.58
N GLU A 47 8.12 0.03 -2.52
CA GLU A 47 8.64 -1.32 -2.25
C GLU A 47 9.90 -1.27 -1.37
N ALA A 48 10.78 -0.28 -1.58
CA ALA A 48 11.97 -0.08 -0.75
C ALA A 48 11.66 0.38 0.70
N LEU A 49 10.48 0.94 0.95
CA LEU A 49 10.01 1.34 2.28
C LEU A 49 9.23 0.24 3.00
N CYS A 50 8.83 -0.81 2.29
CA CYS A 50 8.14 -1.95 2.88
C CYS A 50 9.12 -2.89 3.59
N CYS A 51 8.64 -3.60 4.61
CA CYS A 51 9.39 -4.72 5.16
C CYS A 51 9.51 -5.87 4.15
N GLU A 52 10.43 -6.79 4.42
CA GLU A 52 10.60 -8.07 3.74
C GLU A 52 9.30 -8.87 3.63
N CYS A 53 8.38 -8.63 4.56
CA CYS A 53 6.99 -9.10 4.57
C CYS A 53 6.29 -8.90 3.21
N TYR A 54 6.53 -7.77 2.54
CA TYR A 54 5.92 -7.44 1.28
C TYR A 54 6.43 -8.33 0.14
N ALA A 55 7.73 -8.66 0.14
CA ALA A 55 8.30 -9.53 -0.88
C ALA A 55 7.73 -10.95 -0.79
N VAL A 56 7.50 -11.45 0.42
CA VAL A 56 6.87 -12.76 0.64
C VAL A 56 5.43 -12.75 0.12
N VAL A 57 4.61 -11.77 0.49
CA VAL A 57 3.23 -11.66 0.02
C VAL A 57 3.16 -11.44 -1.48
N LYS A 58 4.03 -10.61 -2.06
CA LYS A 58 4.11 -10.37 -3.51
C LYS A 58 4.45 -11.66 -4.24
N LYS A 59 5.43 -12.42 -3.75
CA LYS A 59 5.83 -13.71 -4.34
C LYS A 59 4.69 -14.73 -4.31
N GLU A 60 3.97 -14.84 -3.19
CA GLU A 60 2.82 -15.75 -3.10
C GLU A 60 1.64 -15.28 -3.96
N THR A 61 1.40 -13.97 -4.04
CA THR A 61 0.35 -13.38 -4.90
C THR A 61 0.66 -13.59 -6.39
N ASP A 62 1.91 -13.38 -6.80
CA ASP A 62 2.42 -13.64 -8.15
C ASP A 62 2.30 -15.12 -8.53
N ARG A 63 2.63 -16.02 -7.57
CA ARG A 63 2.51 -17.47 -7.78
C ARG A 63 1.05 -17.94 -7.93
N LEU A 64 0.12 -17.34 -7.20
CA LEU A 64 -1.30 -17.72 -7.19
C LEU A 64 -2.10 -17.08 -8.32
N GLY A 65 -1.71 -15.89 -8.78
CA GLY A 65 -2.39 -15.15 -9.82
C GLY A 65 -1.62 -15.16 -11.13
N GLY A 66 -1.72 -16.25 -11.91
CA GLY A 66 -1.21 -16.37 -13.29
C GLY A 66 -1.79 -15.38 -14.32
N ILE A 67 -1.96 -14.11 -13.94
CA ILE A 67 -2.10 -12.95 -14.81
C ILE A 67 -0.77 -12.20 -14.77
N PRO A 68 0.01 -12.23 -15.86
CA PRO A 68 1.33 -11.62 -15.90
C PRO A 68 1.23 -10.11 -15.69
N SER A 69 1.82 -9.60 -14.62
CA SER A 69 2.13 -8.17 -14.54
C SER A 69 3.32 -7.90 -15.47
N MET A 70 2.98 -7.62 -16.73
CA MET A 70 3.80 -7.14 -17.85
C MET A 70 5.25 -6.73 -17.51
N VAL A 71 6.18 -7.56 -17.98
CA VAL A 71 7.20 -7.11 -18.96
C VAL A 71 6.50 -6.70 -20.26
#